data_AF-A0A2N2V9M9-F1
#
_entry.id   AF-A0A2N2V9M9-F1
#
_cell.length_a   1.000
_cell.length_b   1.000
_cell.length_c   1.000
_cell.angle_alpha   90.00
_cell.angle_beta   90.00
_cell.angle_gamma   90.00
#
_symmetry.space_group_name_H-M   'P 1'
#
loop_
_entity.id
_entity.type
_entity.pdbx_description
1 polymer ?
#
loop_
_entity_poly.entity_id
_entity_poly.type
_entity_poly.pdbx_seq_one_letter_code
_entity_poly.pdbx_strand_id
1 'polypeptide(L)'
;LLIKLPSIQDEADYIAQHLKEAHKTGTPWSDMAVIYRDYPRIGKPVLATLRKAGIPVTYQDDITFAEKEDTVKFLTMHSCKGLEFPLVAIPGAGRAEVDAGRKDEEARLLYVAMTRATRELVVVGGE
;
A
#
# COMPACT_ATOMS: atom_id res chain seq x y z
N LEU A 1 5.90 -10.62 -4.08
CA LEU A 1 4.97 -11.74 -3.79
C LEU A 1 3.57 -11.33 -4.21
N LEU A 2 2.82 -12.20 -4.90
CA LEU A 2 1.38 -12.03 -5.12
C LEU A 2 0.64 -12.99 -4.20
N ILE A 3 -0.24 -12.47 -3.35
CA ILE A 3 -0.92 -13.24 -2.31
C ILE A 3 -2.41 -13.05 -2.45
N LYS A 4 -3.12 -14.16 -2.58
CA LYS A 4 -4.58 -14.19 -2.69
C LYS A 4 -5.19 -14.39 -1.31
N LEU A 5 -6.09 -13.51 -0.93
CA LEU A 5 -6.79 -13.56 0.35
C LEU A 5 -8.30 -13.36 0.17
N PRO A 6 -9.13 -13.95 1.04
CA PRO A 6 -10.57 -14.00 0.80
C PRO A 6 -11.25 -12.63 0.96
N SER A 7 -10.80 -11.80 1.90
CA SER A 7 -11.38 -10.47 2.13
C SER A 7 -10.34 -9.34 2.16
N ILE A 8 -10.82 -8.10 2.01
CA ILE A 8 -9.98 -6.91 2.18
C ILE A 8 -9.44 -6.76 3.61
N GLN A 9 -10.16 -7.32 4.60
CA GLN A 9 -9.68 -7.33 5.98
C GLN A 9 -8.48 -8.25 6.14
N ASP A 10 -8.51 -9.43 5.53
CA ASP A 10 -7.37 -10.36 5.54
C ASP A 10 -6.15 -9.75 4.86
N GLU A 11 -6.35 -9.03 3.75
CA GLU A 11 -5.28 -8.28 3.08
C GLU A 11 -4.70 -7.20 3.98
N ALA A 12 -5.54 -6.45 4.68
CA ALA A 12 -5.10 -5.42 5.61
C ALA A 12 -4.30 -6.03 6.78
N ASP A 13 -4.78 -7.14 7.34
CA ASP A 13 -4.11 -7.84 8.44
C ASP A 13 -2.76 -8.42 8.00
N TYR A 14 -2.72 -9.04 6.81
CA TYR A 14 -1.48 -9.54 6.21
C TYR A 14 -0.45 -8.41 6.01
N ILE A 15 -0.87 -7.29 5.42
CA ILE A 15 0.01 -6.14 5.20
C ILE A 15 0.53 -5.61 6.54
N ALA A 16 -0.34 -5.44 7.53
CA ALA A 16 0.06 -4.93 8.84
C ALA A 16 1.09 -5.85 9.52
N GLN A 17 0.89 -7.17 9.44
CA GLN A 17 1.84 -8.15 9.96
C GLN A 17 3.18 -8.09 9.22
N HIS A 18 3.16 -8.09 7.88
CA HIS A 18 4.37 -8.07 7.05
C HIS A 18 5.23 -6.83 7.30
N LEU A 19 4.59 -5.66 7.38
CA LEU A 19 5.29 -4.40 7.67
C LEU A 19 5.92 -4.40 9.06
N LYS A 20 5.22 -4.95 10.08
CA LYS A 20 5.78 -5.11 11.44
C LYS A 20 6.96 -6.06 11.48
N GLU A 21 6.89 -7.16 10.76
CA GLU A 21 7.97 -8.14 10.68
C GLU A 21 9.21 -7.51 10.04
N ALA A 22 9.03 -6.83 8.89
CA ALA A 22 10.10 -6.08 8.24
C ALA A 22 10.74 -5.05 9.19
N HIS A 23 9.92 -4.31 9.94
CA HIS A 23 10.41 -3.33 10.90
C HIS A 23 11.20 -3.97 12.04
N LYS A 24 10.68 -5.07 12.61
CA LYS A 24 11.36 -5.85 13.65
C LYS A 24 12.72 -6.38 13.17
N THR A 25 12.87 -6.66 11.87
CA THR A 25 14.13 -7.11 11.26
C THR A 25 15.07 -5.96 10.84
N GLY A 26 14.69 -4.71 11.07
CA GLY A 26 15.57 -3.55 10.93
C GLY A 26 15.24 -2.61 9.77
N THR A 27 14.12 -2.78 9.07
CA THR A 27 13.67 -1.83 8.04
C THR A 27 12.96 -0.63 8.71
N PRO A 28 13.41 0.62 8.50
CA PRO A 28 12.70 1.80 8.98
C PRO A 28 11.28 1.88 8.42
N TRP A 29 10.33 2.47 9.15
CA TRP A 29 8.99 2.71 8.61
C TRP A 29 9.02 3.68 7.44
N SER A 30 9.94 4.65 7.46
CA SER A 30 10.17 5.60 6.36
C SER A 30 10.54 4.93 5.03
N ASP A 31 11.06 3.70 5.09
CA ASP A 31 11.46 2.91 3.92
C ASP A 31 10.32 2.03 3.38
N MET A 32 9.12 2.16 3.95
CA MET A 32 7.94 1.37 3.59
C MET A 32 6.81 2.25 3.08
N ALA A 33 6.09 1.74 2.09
CA ALA A 33 4.87 2.36 1.61
C ALA A 33 3.75 1.36 1.38
N VAL A 34 2.52 1.83 1.55
CA VAL A 34 1.32 1.15 1.10
C VAL A 34 0.67 2.01 0.03
N ILE A 35 0.53 1.47 -1.18
CA ILE A 35 -0.01 2.17 -2.34
C ILE A 35 -1.33 1.54 -2.76
N TYR A 36 -2.42 2.31 -2.75
CA TYR A 36 -3.77 1.81 -3.00
C TYR A 36 -4.50 2.61 -4.09
N ARG A 37 -5.58 2.03 -4.65
CA ARG A 37 -6.36 2.63 -5.75
C ARG A 37 -7.57 3.43 -5.26
N ASP A 38 -8.46 2.76 -4.51
CA ASP A 38 -9.75 3.30 -4.08
C ASP A 38 -9.76 3.50 -2.56
N TYR A 39 -9.97 4.73 -2.11
CA TYR A 39 -9.94 5.02 -0.68
C TYR A 39 -11.11 4.38 0.09
N PRO A 40 -12.40 4.55 -0.29
CA PRO A 40 -13.50 4.04 0.51
C PRO A 40 -13.49 2.52 0.71
N ARG A 41 -13.16 1.73 -0.33
CA ARG A 41 -13.24 0.26 -0.29
C ARG A 41 -11.93 -0.40 0.13
N ILE A 42 -10.79 0.14 -0.28
CA ILE A 42 -9.46 -0.47 -0.06
C ILE A 42 -8.67 0.34 0.95
N GLY A 43 -8.50 1.64 0.72
CA GLY A 43 -7.63 2.48 1.54
C GLY A 43 -8.09 2.60 2.99
N LYS A 44 -9.38 2.86 3.23
CA LYS A 44 -9.97 3.05 4.55
C LYS A 44 -9.81 1.84 5.48
N PRO A 45 -10.20 0.60 5.10
CA PRO A 45 -10.00 -0.56 5.98
C PRO A 45 -8.52 -0.87 6.23
N VAL A 46 -7.66 -0.70 5.22
CA VAL A 46 -6.21 -0.91 5.38
C VAL A 46 -5.63 0.12 6.35
N LEU A 47 -5.93 1.41 6.17
CA LEU A 47 -5.46 2.48 7.06
C LEU A 47 -5.94 2.28 8.51
N ALA A 48 -7.21 1.90 8.69
CA ALA A 48 -7.75 1.61 10.01
C ALA A 48 -7.01 0.44 10.69
N THR A 49 -6.69 -0.61 9.94
CA THR A 49 -5.95 -1.78 10.43
C THR A 49 -4.52 -1.43 10.80
N LEU A 50 -3.80 -0.68 9.96
CA LEU A 50 -2.44 -0.21 10.26
C LEU A 50 -2.40 0.63 11.55
N ARG A 51 -3.34 1.57 11.70
CA ARG A 51 -3.48 2.41 12.90
C ARG A 51 -3.82 1.59 14.14
N LYS A 52 -4.77 0.65 14.04
CA LYS A 52 -5.12 -0.29 15.12
C LYS A 52 -3.94 -1.17 15.53
N ALA A 53 -3.09 -1.53 14.57
CA ALA A 53 -1.87 -2.28 14.82
C ALA A 53 -0.75 -1.43 15.45
N GLY A 54 -0.91 -0.12 15.61
CA GLY A 54 0.11 0.77 16.15
C GLY A 54 1.24 1.08 15.17
N ILE A 55 0.99 0.93 13.86
CA ILE A 55 1.96 1.29 12.82
C ILE A 55 1.84 2.81 12.58
N PRO A 56 2.95 3.57 12.65
CA PRO A 56 2.95 4.99 12.35
C PRO A 56 2.75 5.20 10.84
N VAL A 57 1.75 6.00 10.46
CA VAL A 57 1.38 6.19 9.05
C VAL A 57 1.20 7.67 8.74
N THR A 58 1.87 8.16 7.70
CA THR A 58 1.53 9.46 7.09
C THR A 58 0.55 9.24 5.95
N TYR A 59 -0.61 9.86 6.05
CA TYR A 59 -1.61 9.92 4.97
C TYR A 59 -1.60 11.30 4.31
N GLN A 60 -1.89 11.37 3.01
CA GLN A 60 -1.65 12.56 2.19
C GLN A 60 -2.41 13.83 2.62
N ASP A 61 -3.54 13.69 3.32
CA ASP A 61 -4.29 14.82 3.88
C ASP A 61 -3.66 15.38 5.18
N ASP A 62 -2.70 14.68 5.79
CA ASP A 62 -2.04 15.05 7.04
C ASP A 62 -0.68 15.77 6.83
N ILE A 63 -0.32 16.13 5.59
CA ILE A 63 1.00 16.68 5.27
C ILE A 63 1.08 18.18 5.67
N THR A 64 1.43 18.43 6.92
CA THR A 64 2.47 19.43 7.19
C THR A 64 3.80 18.83 6.79
N PHE A 65 4.60 19.53 5.98
CA PHE A 65 5.92 19.10 5.48
C PHE A 65 6.91 18.81 6.62
N ALA A 66 6.78 17.66 7.28
CA ALA A 66 7.76 17.11 8.19
C ALA A 66 8.50 16.00 7.43
N GLU A 67 9.57 16.38 6.73
CA GLU A 67 10.43 15.49 5.93
C GLU A 67 11.19 14.42 6.76
N LYS A 68 10.82 14.17 8.03
CA LYS A 68 11.61 13.37 8.98
C LYS A 68 10.83 12.44 9.90
N GLU A 69 9.57 12.15 9.63
CA GLU A 69 8.84 11.17 10.44
C GLU A 69 9.08 9.74 9.94
N ASP A 70 9.55 8.88 10.85
CA ASP A 70 9.69 7.43 10.63
C ASP A 70 8.31 6.77 10.63
N THR A 71 7.64 6.89 9.48
CA THR A 71 6.25 6.47 9.25
C THR A 71 6.14 5.73 7.92
N VAL A 72 5.25 4.75 7.84
CA VAL A 72 4.84 4.15 6.57
C VAL A 72 4.11 5.21 5.74
N LYS A 73 4.51 5.38 4.48
CA LYS A 73 3.80 6.28 3.56
C LYS A 73 2.55 5.62 3.00
N PHE A 74 1.39 6.23 3.22
CA PHE A 74 0.10 5.71 2.76
C PHE A 74 -0.43 6.57 1.61
N LEU A 75 -0.29 6.06 0.39
CA LEU A 75 -0.40 6.84 -0.82
C LEU A 75 -1.43 6.26 -1.79
N THR A 76 -2.11 7.13 -2.53
CA THR A 76 -2.88 6.68 -3.69
C THR A 76 -1.94 6.35 -4.85
N MET A 77 -2.35 5.46 -5.76
CA MET A 77 -1.60 5.17 -7.00
C MET A 77 -1.29 6.43 -7.82
N HIS A 78 -2.20 7.43 -7.81
CA HIS A 78 -1.98 8.69 -8.52
C HIS A 78 -0.89 9.56 -7.88
N SER A 79 -0.77 9.50 -6.55
CA SER A 79 0.18 10.30 -5.76
C SER A 79 1.58 9.73 -5.64
N CYS A 80 1.76 8.43 -5.90
CA CYS A 80 3.04 7.76 -5.65
C CYS A 80 4.13 8.07 -6.70
N LYS A 81 3.80 8.82 -7.76
CA LYS A 81 4.70 9.07 -8.89
C LYS A 81 5.96 9.82 -8.44
N GLY A 82 7.12 9.34 -8.88
CA GLY A 82 8.42 9.94 -8.54
C GLY A 82 8.92 9.62 -7.12
N LEU A 83 8.17 8.82 -6.35
CA LEU A 83 8.59 8.31 -5.04
C LEU A 83 9.05 6.86 -5.17
N GLU A 84 10.01 6.44 -4.36
CA GLU A 84 10.51 5.08 -4.34
C GLU A 84 10.77 4.63 -2.90
N PHE A 85 10.51 3.37 -2.63
CA PHE A 85 10.59 2.79 -1.30
C PHE A 85 11.23 1.40 -1.38
N PRO A 86 12.12 1.05 -0.44
CA PRO A 86 12.62 -0.32 -0.29
C PRO A 86 11.52 -1.38 -0.26
N LEU A 87 10.44 -1.14 0.48
CA LEU A 87 9.30 -2.07 0.58
C LEU A 87 8.00 -1.38 0.18
N VAL A 88 7.27 -1.96 -0.77
CA VAL A 88 5.92 -1.50 -1.16
C VAL A 88 4.91 -2.63 -1.01
N ALA A 89 3.79 -2.33 -0.34
CA ALA A 89 2.60 -3.18 -0.34
C ALA A 89 1.46 -2.55 -1.16
N ILE A 90 0.80 -3.35 -1.99
CA ILE A 90 -0.33 -2.96 -2.85
C ILE A 90 -1.54 -3.85 -2.52
N PRO A 91 -2.53 -3.36 -1.75
CA PRO A 91 -3.77 -4.07 -1.48
C PRO A 91 -4.77 -3.95 -2.64
N GLY A 92 -5.76 -4.85 -2.64
CA GLY A 92 -6.94 -4.78 -3.50
C GLY A 92 -6.69 -5.18 -4.95
N ALA A 93 -5.57 -5.85 -5.26
CA ALA A 93 -5.34 -6.37 -6.60
C ALA A 93 -6.48 -7.32 -7.00
N GLY A 94 -6.99 -7.17 -8.22
CA GLY A 94 -8.08 -8.02 -8.74
C GLY A 94 -9.48 -7.77 -8.15
N ARG A 95 -9.65 -6.91 -7.13
CA ARG A 95 -10.97 -6.62 -6.52
C ARG A 95 -11.78 -5.53 -7.22
N ALA A 96 -11.22 -4.87 -8.23
CA ALA A 96 -11.93 -3.85 -8.98
C ALA A 96 -12.68 -4.48 -10.16
N GLU A 97 -13.99 -4.22 -10.26
CA GLU A 97 -14.70 -4.35 -11.53
C GLU A 97 -14.21 -3.23 -12.45
N VAL A 98 -13.34 -3.59 -13.39
CA VAL A 98 -12.80 -2.63 -14.35
C VAL A 98 -13.54 -2.77 -15.66
N ASP A 99 -14.30 -1.73 -16.01
CA ASP A 99 -14.89 -1.59 -17.35
C ASP A 99 -13.82 -1.80 -18.42
N ALA A 100 -14.17 -2.47 -19.53
CA ALA A 100 -13.21 -2.80 -20.57
C ALA A 100 -12.39 -1.59 -21.07
N GLY A 101 -13.00 -0.40 -21.13
CA GLY A 101 -12.33 0.84 -21.52
C GLY A 101 -11.36 1.45 -20.49
N ARG A 102 -11.33 0.94 -19.26
CA ARG A 102 -10.42 1.39 -18.18
C ARG A 102 -9.33 0.38 -17.83
N LYS A 103 -9.36 -0.83 -18.42
CA LYS A 103 -8.38 -1.90 -18.13
C LYS A 103 -6.94 -1.46 -18.36
N ASP A 104 -6.68 -0.77 -19.46
CA ASP A 104 -5.32 -0.31 -19.79
C ASP A 104 -4.83 0.77 -18.81
N GLU A 105 -5.74 1.64 -18.36
CA GLU A 105 -5.42 2.66 -17.36
C GLU A 105 -5.11 2.01 -15.99
N GLU A 106 -5.96 1.09 -15.54
CA GLU A 106 -5.76 0.38 -14.28
C GLU A 106 -4.47 -0.46 -14.31
N ALA A 107 -4.18 -1.16 -15.41
CA ALA A 107 -2.94 -1.89 -15.59
C ALA A 107 -1.71 -0.95 -15.54
N ARG A 108 -1.79 0.21 -16.20
CA ARG A 108 -0.72 1.23 -16.15
C ARG A 108 -0.50 1.75 -14.74
N LEU A 109 -1.57 2.04 -14.00
CA LEU A 109 -1.47 2.55 -12.63
C LEU A 109 -0.90 1.51 -11.68
N LEU A 110 -1.34 0.26 -11.79
CA LEU A 110 -0.76 -0.85 -11.05
C LEU A 110 0.73 -1.00 -11.36
N TYR A 111 1.12 -0.98 -12.65
CA TYR A 111 2.53 -1.03 -13.05
C TYR A 111 3.35 0.12 -12.43
N VAL A 112 2.83 1.35 -12.48
CA VAL A 112 3.49 2.51 -11.85
C VAL A 112 3.66 2.28 -10.34
N ALA A 113 2.64 1.80 -9.65
CA ALA A 113 2.70 1.50 -8.21
C ALA A 113 3.71 0.39 -7.89
N MET A 114 3.74 -0.68 -8.69
CA MET A 114 4.68 -1.80 -8.53
C MET A 114 6.13 -1.35 -8.69
N THR A 115 6.42 -0.48 -9.65
CA THR A 115 7.78 0.03 -9.87
C THR A 115 8.25 1.04 -8.81
N ARG A 116 7.42 1.38 -7.82
CA ARG A 116 7.87 2.19 -6.67
C ARG A 116 8.67 1.36 -5.66
N ALA A 117 8.57 0.03 -5.71
CA ALA A 117 9.38 -0.86 -4.89
C ALA A 117 10.79 -1.03 -5.47
N THR A 118 11.81 -0.88 -4.63
CA THR A 118 13.22 -1.04 -5.03
C THR A 118 13.86 -2.33 -4.50
N ARG A 119 13.30 -2.96 -3.46
CA ARG A 119 13.80 -4.24 -2.94
C ARG A 119 12.72 -5.29 -2.80
N GLU A 120 11.58 -4.92 -2.25
CA GLU A 120 10.48 -5.84 -1.98
C GLU A 120 9.14 -5.26 -2.41
N LEU A 121 8.39 -6.07 -3.14
CA LEU A 121 7.02 -5.78 -3.56
C LEU A 121 6.08 -6.85 -3.04
N VAL A 122 5.07 -6.44 -2.30
CA VAL A 122 3.97 -7.27 -1.82
C VAL A 122 2.70 -6.81 -2.53
N VAL A 123 2.09 -7.68 -3.33
CA VAL A 123 0.80 -7.44 -3.96
C VAL A 123 -0.20 -8.40 -3.32
N VAL A 124 -1.29 -7.86 -2.80
CA VAL A 124 -2.33 -8.61 -2.11
C VAL A 124 -3.67 -8.34 -2.80
N GLY A 125 -4.47 -9.38 -2.96
CA GLY A 125 -5.69 -9.29 -3.75
C GLY A 125 -6.68 -10.42 -3.52
N GLY A 126 -7.89 -10.25 -4.05
CA GLY A 126 -8.94 -11.26 -4.04
C GLY A 126 -8.93 -12.15 -5.28
N GLU A 127 -9.65 -13.27 -5.21
CA GLU A 127 -10.15 -13.97 -6.40
C GLU A 127 -11.47 -13.37 -6.89
#